data_AF-A2EI06-F1
#
_entry.id   AF-A2EI06-F1
#
_cell.length_a   1.000
_cell.length_b   1.000
_cell.length_c   1.000
_cell.angle_alpha   90.00
_cell.angle_beta   90.00
_cell.angle_gamma   90.00
#
_symmetry.space_group_name_H-M   'P 1'
#
loop_
_entity.id
_entity.type
_entity.pdbx_description
1 polymer ?
#
loop_
_entity_poly.entity_id
_entity_poly.type
_entity_poly.pdbx_seq_one_letter_code
_entity_poly.pdbx_strand_id
1 'polypeptide(L)'
;MGCSSSKSKARVAADEQGDYDKAVLALKVNRDRLKKYQLRLEADNEKQIQVAKQLAKEGKLDRAKLALRTKKAREAMIVKTDGMLTQLQEQLNHLENAKMIKEFAKNLEMTNSVLKTMNEQLTPEMVEKLMDENQEETEKVNEITDLLSQNMTPELDAEAEEEYERMLQEMENGEEKQQNEPEAEEQEEAKPEKVAVAA
;
A
#
# COMPACT_ATOMS: atom_id res chain seq x y z
N MET A 1 -8.38 31.71 -34.46
CA MET A 1 -8.28 32.26 -33.09
C MET A 1 -8.32 31.08 -32.12
N GLY A 2 -7.35 30.88 -31.21
CA GLY A 2 -7.35 29.65 -30.39
C GLY A 2 -6.38 29.57 -29.20
N CYS A 3 -5.36 30.42 -29.09
CA CYS A 3 -4.29 30.25 -28.10
C CYS A 3 -4.59 30.73 -26.66
N SER A 4 -5.85 31.01 -26.31
CA SER A 4 -6.20 31.65 -25.02
C SER A 4 -6.55 30.69 -23.89
N SER A 5 -6.99 29.45 -24.18
CA SER A 5 -7.46 28.48 -23.16
C SER A 5 -6.33 27.64 -22.55
N SER A 6 -5.27 27.35 -23.32
CA SER A 6 -4.10 26.62 -22.81
C SER A 6 -3.29 27.45 -21.81
N LYS A 7 -3.20 28.76 -22.04
CA LYS A 7 -2.41 29.70 -21.22
C LYS A 7 -3.04 29.96 -19.83
N SER A 8 -4.36 29.84 -19.69
CA SER A 8 -5.03 29.92 -18.39
C SER A 8 -4.88 28.62 -17.59
N LYS A 9 -5.08 27.44 -18.21
CA LYS A 9 -4.97 26.14 -17.53
C LYS A 9 -3.56 25.87 -16.99
N ALA A 10 -2.52 26.26 -17.73
CA ALA A 10 -1.13 26.19 -17.27
C ALA A 10 -0.83 27.14 -16.08
N ARG A 11 -1.48 28.32 -16.03
CA ARG A 11 -1.30 29.29 -14.95
C ARG A 11 -1.96 28.82 -13.64
N VAL A 12 -3.17 28.26 -13.73
CA VAL A 12 -3.87 27.65 -12.58
C VAL A 12 -3.08 26.47 -12.00
N ALA A 13 -2.54 25.58 -12.85
CA ALA A 13 -1.72 24.46 -12.39
C ALA A 13 -0.43 24.93 -11.66
N ALA A 14 0.16 26.06 -12.07
CA ALA A 14 1.31 26.65 -11.39
C ALA A 14 0.94 27.29 -10.04
N ASP A 15 -0.21 27.96 -9.95
CA ASP A 15 -0.72 28.49 -8.67
C ASP A 15 -1.04 27.35 -7.68
N GLU A 16 -1.70 26.27 -8.11
CA GLU A 16 -1.97 25.08 -7.28
C GLU A 16 -0.70 24.42 -6.74
N GLN A 17 0.36 24.32 -7.56
CA GLN A 17 1.66 23.79 -7.14
C GLN A 17 2.32 24.73 -6.12
N GLY A 18 2.26 26.05 -6.36
CA GLY A 18 2.77 27.05 -5.43
C GLY A 18 2.03 27.06 -4.09
N ASP A 19 0.72 26.80 -4.08
CA ASP A 19 -0.07 26.71 -2.84
C ASP A 19 0.23 25.43 -2.04
N TYR A 20 0.50 24.30 -2.70
CA TYR A 20 1.04 23.10 -2.06
C TYR A 20 2.38 23.39 -1.38
N ASP A 21 3.34 24.00 -2.08
CA ASP A 21 4.66 24.29 -1.52
C ASP A 21 4.61 25.30 -0.37
N LYS A 22 3.71 26.30 -0.42
CA LYS A 22 3.40 27.21 0.70
C LYS A 22 2.87 26.45 1.92
N ALA A 23 1.96 25.49 1.73
CA ALA A 23 1.40 24.68 2.81
C ALA A 23 2.46 23.79 3.48
N VAL A 24 3.28 23.10 2.67
CA VAL A 24 4.45 22.32 3.14
C VAL A 24 5.40 23.19 3.95
N LEU A 25 5.71 24.40 3.47
CA LEU A 25 6.60 25.34 4.13
C LEU A 25 6.01 25.80 5.48
N ALA A 26 4.72 26.13 5.54
CA ALA A 26 4.05 26.54 6.77
C ALA A 26 4.07 25.43 7.83
N LEU A 27 3.80 24.17 7.45
CA LEU A 27 3.88 23.01 8.34
C LEU A 27 5.31 22.80 8.87
N LYS A 28 6.33 22.87 7.99
CA LYS A 28 7.76 22.75 8.38
C LYS A 28 8.19 23.87 9.34
N VAL A 29 7.81 25.11 9.07
CA VAL A 29 8.09 26.26 9.96
C VAL A 29 7.43 26.09 11.33
N ASN A 30 6.19 25.59 11.38
CA ASN A 30 5.49 25.33 12.64
C ASN A 30 6.13 24.17 13.43
N ARG A 31 6.51 23.08 12.77
CA ARG A 31 7.30 21.98 13.36
C ARG A 31 8.59 22.51 14.01
N ASP A 32 9.34 23.36 13.30
CA ASP A 32 10.62 23.88 13.79
C ASP A 32 10.43 24.88 14.94
N ARG A 33 9.31 25.62 14.97
CA ARG A 33 8.90 26.44 16.12
C ARG A 33 8.55 25.59 17.34
N LEU A 34 7.80 24.50 17.17
CA LEU A 34 7.46 23.60 18.28
C LEU A 34 8.71 22.91 18.86
N LYS A 35 9.63 22.42 18.01
CA LYS A 35 10.92 21.85 18.48
C LYS A 35 11.75 22.87 19.27
N LYS A 36 11.82 24.13 18.83
CA LYS A 36 12.51 25.21 19.58
C LYS A 36 11.80 25.52 20.90
N TYR A 37 10.48 25.44 20.95
CA TYR A 37 9.70 25.64 22.17
C TYR A 37 9.90 24.50 23.18
N GLN A 38 9.93 23.25 22.72
CA GLN A 38 10.24 22.05 23.50
C GLN A 38 11.63 22.15 24.15
N LEU A 39 12.68 22.40 23.37
CA LEU A 39 14.05 22.58 23.88
C LEU A 39 14.14 23.68 24.95
N ARG A 40 13.36 24.77 24.79
CA ARG A 40 13.29 25.83 25.81
C ARG A 40 12.60 25.35 27.09
N LEU A 41 11.50 24.60 26.97
CA LEU A 41 10.80 24.02 28.12
C LEU A 41 11.69 23.04 28.88
N GLU A 42 12.45 22.20 28.19
CA GLU A 42 13.41 21.24 28.76
C GLU A 42 14.53 21.96 29.53
N ALA A 43 15.20 22.93 28.90
CA ALA A 43 16.25 23.73 29.55
C ALA A 43 15.72 24.52 30.77
N ASP A 44 14.49 25.03 30.73
CA ASP A 44 13.84 25.67 31.88
C ASP A 44 13.42 24.65 32.95
N ASN A 45 13.19 23.38 32.59
CA ASN A 45 12.90 22.30 33.53
C ASN A 45 14.15 21.91 34.34
N GLU A 46 15.31 21.82 33.69
CA GLU A 46 16.60 21.58 34.33
C GLU A 46 16.94 22.66 35.36
N LYS A 47 16.77 23.94 34.99
CA LYS A 47 16.91 25.08 35.92
C LYS A 47 15.95 24.95 37.10
N GLN A 48 14.68 24.57 36.85
CA GLN A 48 13.68 24.36 37.89
C GLN A 48 14.11 23.28 38.90
N ILE A 49 14.76 22.20 38.43
CA ILE A 49 15.31 21.13 39.28
C ILE A 49 16.48 21.64 40.13
N GLN A 50 17.38 22.45 39.57
CA GLN A 50 18.50 23.04 40.32
C GLN A 50 17.98 23.97 41.43
N VAL A 51 17.02 24.85 41.12
CA VAL A 51 16.37 25.74 42.10
C VAL A 51 15.64 24.94 43.18
N ALA A 52 14.92 23.87 42.81
CA ALA A 52 14.25 23.00 43.80
C ALA A 52 15.26 22.32 44.74
N LYS A 53 16.42 21.86 44.22
CA LYS A 53 17.52 21.30 45.02
C LYS A 53 18.13 22.33 45.98
N GLN A 54 18.29 23.58 45.56
CA GLN A 54 18.79 24.68 46.41
C GLN A 54 17.79 25.00 47.53
N LEU A 55 16.50 25.21 47.19
CA LEU A 55 15.45 25.50 48.16
C LEU A 55 15.25 24.36 49.19
N ALA A 56 15.47 23.11 48.79
CA ALA A 56 15.46 21.97 49.71
C ALA A 56 16.64 22.01 50.71
N LYS A 57 17.85 22.36 50.24
CA LYS A 57 19.03 22.57 51.12
C LYS A 57 18.84 23.74 52.09
N GLU A 58 18.14 24.79 51.67
CA GLU A 58 17.78 25.95 52.51
C GLU A 58 16.61 25.70 53.49
N GLY A 59 16.08 24.48 53.56
CA GLY A 59 14.94 24.13 54.42
C GLY A 59 13.59 24.71 53.98
N LYS A 60 13.52 25.39 52.82
CA LYS A 60 12.31 26.05 52.29
C LYS A 60 11.41 25.05 51.54
N LEU A 61 11.00 24.00 52.25
CA LEU A 61 10.33 22.82 51.68
C LEU A 61 9.09 23.15 50.85
N ASP A 62 8.26 24.11 51.25
CA ASP A 62 7.04 24.43 50.50
C ASP A 62 7.31 25.17 49.18
N ARG A 63 8.37 25.97 49.12
CA ARG A 63 8.85 26.57 47.85
C ARG A 63 9.46 25.50 46.94
N ALA A 64 10.17 24.52 47.49
CA ALA A 64 10.68 23.38 46.73
C ALA A 64 9.52 22.51 46.16
N LYS A 65 8.49 22.22 46.97
CA LYS A 65 7.26 21.53 46.51
C LYS A 65 6.54 22.31 45.40
N LEU A 66 6.44 23.64 45.51
CA LEU A 66 5.85 24.48 44.48
C LEU A 66 6.65 24.41 43.17
N ALA A 67 7.98 24.51 43.22
CA ALA A 67 8.85 24.37 42.05
C ALA A 67 8.68 23.00 41.36
N LEU A 68 8.57 21.91 42.13
CA LEU A 68 8.31 20.56 41.61
C LEU A 68 6.90 20.39 41.01
N ARG A 69 5.88 21.07 41.55
CA ARG A 69 4.54 21.12 40.93
C ARG A 69 4.59 21.85 39.58
N THR A 70 5.29 22.98 39.50
CA THR A 70 5.49 23.72 38.25
C THR A 70 6.27 22.89 37.22
N LYS A 71 7.31 22.15 37.65
CA LYS A 71 8.04 21.16 36.83
C LYS A 71 7.07 20.16 36.19
N LYS A 72 6.25 19.49 37.00
CA LYS A 72 5.28 18.48 36.52
C LYS A 72 4.23 19.05 35.55
N ALA A 73 3.80 20.30 35.74
CA ALA A 73 2.91 20.97 34.80
C ALA A 73 3.59 21.25 33.44
N ARG A 74 4.90 21.55 33.41
CA ARG A 74 5.66 21.69 32.15
C ARG A 74 5.94 20.37 31.47
N GLU A 75 6.19 19.29 32.22
CA GLU A 75 6.33 17.94 31.66
C GLU A 75 5.07 17.52 30.90
N ALA A 76 3.89 17.82 31.45
CA ALA A 76 2.62 17.62 30.74
C ALA A 76 2.46 18.51 29.48
N MET A 77 3.12 19.66 29.41
CA MET A 77 3.16 20.51 28.20
C MET A 77 4.17 20.01 27.17
N ILE A 78 5.28 19.38 27.58
CA ILE A 78 6.22 18.72 26.67
C ILE A 78 5.50 17.56 25.97
N VAL A 79 4.86 16.66 26.72
CA VAL A 79 4.08 15.53 26.16
C VAL A 79 2.99 16.00 25.18
N LYS A 80 2.31 17.12 25.47
CA LYS A 80 1.35 17.74 24.53
C LYS A 80 2.03 18.27 23.26
N THR A 81 3.23 18.84 23.39
CA THR A 81 4.01 19.36 22.27
C THR A 81 4.53 18.22 21.38
N ASP A 82 4.95 17.09 21.97
CA ASP A 82 5.30 15.87 21.24
C ASP A 82 4.10 15.34 20.44
N GLY A 83 2.90 15.29 21.05
CA GLY A 83 1.67 14.93 20.35
C GLY A 83 1.36 15.85 19.15
N MET A 84 1.56 17.16 19.30
CA MET A 84 1.42 18.13 18.20
C MET A 84 2.48 17.96 17.11
N LEU A 85 3.70 17.52 17.46
CA LEU A 85 4.75 17.20 16.48
C LEU A 85 4.41 15.95 15.66
N THR A 86 3.86 14.91 16.30
CA THR A 86 3.35 13.72 15.59
C THR A 86 2.20 14.09 14.64
N GLN A 87 1.24 14.89 15.10
CA GLN A 87 0.13 15.39 14.26
C GLN A 87 0.60 16.21 13.05
N LEU A 88 1.64 17.04 13.21
CA LEU A 88 2.25 17.77 12.09
C LEU A 88 2.93 16.83 11.08
N GLN A 89 3.49 15.72 11.54
CA GLN A 89 4.11 14.72 10.67
C GLN A 89 3.05 13.90 9.92
N GLU A 90 1.96 13.51 10.59
CA GLU A 90 0.77 12.92 9.96
C GLU A 90 0.19 13.86 8.89
N GLN A 91 0.04 15.16 9.19
CA GLN A 91 -0.43 16.17 8.23
C GLN A 91 0.48 16.31 7.00
N LEU A 92 1.81 16.23 7.16
CA LEU A 92 2.74 16.21 6.02
C LEU A 92 2.54 14.95 5.17
N ASN A 93 2.46 13.77 5.79
CA ASN A 93 2.23 12.51 5.09
C ASN A 93 0.88 12.50 4.35
N HIS A 94 -0.18 13.03 4.96
CA HIS A 94 -1.50 13.16 4.32
C HIS A 94 -1.45 14.07 3.09
N LEU A 95 -0.67 15.15 3.14
CA LEU A 95 -0.52 16.10 2.06
C LEU A 95 0.33 15.52 0.91
N GLU A 96 1.37 14.73 1.20
CA GLU A 96 2.12 13.93 0.21
C GLU A 96 1.23 12.87 -0.45
N ASN A 97 0.43 12.15 0.35
CA ASN A 97 -0.55 11.18 -0.17
C ASN A 97 -1.62 11.86 -1.04
N ALA A 98 -2.12 13.04 -0.66
CA ALA A 98 -3.08 13.80 -1.46
C ALA A 98 -2.50 14.21 -2.83
N LYS A 99 -1.19 14.52 -2.90
CA LYS A 99 -0.49 14.75 -4.18
C LYS A 99 -0.45 13.47 -5.02
N MET A 100 -0.07 12.33 -4.43
CA MET A 100 -0.06 11.04 -5.13
C MET A 100 -1.45 10.66 -5.66
N ILE A 101 -2.50 10.83 -4.84
CA ILE A 101 -3.90 10.59 -5.24
C ILE A 101 -4.32 11.50 -6.41
N LYS A 102 -3.88 12.77 -6.42
CA LYS A 102 -4.13 13.70 -7.54
C LYS A 102 -3.42 13.28 -8.83
N GLU A 103 -2.22 12.73 -8.74
CA GLU A 103 -1.49 12.18 -9.89
C GLU A 103 -2.14 10.89 -10.40
N PHE A 104 -2.53 10.00 -9.49
CA PHE A 104 -3.29 8.78 -9.82
C PHE A 104 -4.64 9.09 -10.49
N ALA A 105 -5.38 10.09 -10.00
CA ALA A 105 -6.64 10.53 -10.61
C ALA A 105 -6.44 11.02 -12.06
N LYS A 106 -5.38 11.80 -12.34
CA LYS A 106 -5.03 12.21 -13.71
C LYS A 106 -4.69 11.02 -14.60
N ASN A 107 -3.99 10.02 -14.06
CA ASN A 107 -3.68 8.80 -14.81
C ASN A 107 -4.97 8.01 -15.14
N LEU A 108 -5.94 7.93 -14.21
CA LEU A 108 -7.25 7.34 -14.47
C LEU A 108 -8.05 8.12 -15.53
N GLU A 109 -8.04 9.46 -15.49
CA GLU A 109 -8.63 10.30 -16.55
C GLU A 109 -8.01 10.00 -17.92
N MET A 110 -6.67 9.90 -17.98
CA MET A 110 -5.96 9.56 -19.21
C MET A 110 -6.34 8.15 -19.70
N THR A 111 -6.27 7.13 -18.84
CA THR A 111 -6.67 5.76 -19.19
C THR A 111 -8.12 5.68 -19.66
N ASN A 112 -9.05 6.38 -19.01
CA ASN A 112 -10.45 6.44 -19.44
C ASN A 112 -10.61 7.11 -20.81
N SER A 113 -9.82 8.14 -21.12
CA SER A 113 -9.82 8.77 -22.45
C SER A 113 -9.26 7.83 -23.53
N VAL A 114 -8.20 7.06 -23.23
CA VAL A 114 -7.63 6.07 -24.16
C VAL A 114 -8.63 4.95 -24.42
N LEU A 115 -9.27 4.40 -23.37
CA LEU A 115 -10.31 3.39 -23.50
C LEU A 115 -11.51 3.88 -24.33
N LYS A 116 -11.91 5.16 -24.19
CA LYS A 116 -12.93 5.75 -25.07
C LYS A 116 -12.47 5.78 -26.53
N THR A 117 -11.25 6.24 -26.81
CA THR A 117 -10.75 6.24 -28.20
C THR A 117 -10.57 4.84 -28.79
N MET A 118 -10.26 3.83 -27.97
CA MET A 118 -10.23 2.43 -28.42
C MET A 118 -11.64 1.90 -28.71
N ASN A 119 -12.60 2.18 -27.82
CA ASN A 119 -14.00 1.79 -28.03
C ASN A 119 -14.66 2.54 -29.20
N GLU A 120 -14.23 3.76 -29.50
CA GLU A 120 -14.64 4.52 -30.70
C GLU A 120 -14.03 3.96 -32.00
N GLN A 121 -12.89 3.25 -31.91
CA GLN A 121 -12.26 2.55 -33.03
C GLN A 121 -12.84 1.14 -33.26
N LEU A 122 -13.47 0.54 -32.26
CA LEU A 122 -14.26 -0.68 -32.41
C LEU A 122 -15.59 -0.36 -33.10
N THR A 123 -15.61 -0.41 -34.43
CA THR A 123 -16.84 -0.25 -35.21
C THR A 123 -17.79 -1.44 -34.99
N PRO A 124 -19.12 -1.25 -35.13
CA PRO A 124 -20.06 -2.36 -35.09
C PRO A 124 -19.72 -3.48 -36.09
N GLU A 125 -19.25 -3.10 -37.28
CA GLU A 125 -18.80 -4.00 -38.35
C GLU A 125 -17.60 -4.88 -37.92
N MET A 126 -16.68 -4.32 -37.11
CA MET A 126 -15.55 -5.09 -36.57
C MET A 126 -16.00 -6.04 -35.46
N VAL A 127 -17.00 -5.65 -34.66
CA VAL A 127 -17.58 -6.53 -33.63
C VAL A 127 -18.38 -7.67 -34.26
N GLU A 128 -19.20 -7.37 -35.27
CA GLU A 128 -19.96 -8.36 -36.05
C GLU A 128 -19.03 -9.39 -36.69
N LYS A 129 -18.00 -8.92 -37.43
CA LYS A 129 -16.99 -9.80 -38.03
C LYS A 129 -16.22 -10.65 -37.01
N LEU A 130 -15.95 -10.13 -35.81
CA LEU A 130 -15.25 -10.87 -34.75
C LEU A 130 -16.18 -11.85 -34.02
N MET A 131 -17.49 -11.59 -33.97
CA MET A 131 -18.49 -12.57 -33.53
C MET A 131 -18.68 -13.68 -34.57
N ASP A 132 -18.73 -13.36 -35.86
CA ASP A 132 -18.76 -14.34 -36.95
C ASP A 132 -17.52 -15.24 -36.93
N GLU A 133 -16.31 -14.66 -36.82
CA GLU A 133 -15.06 -15.41 -36.70
C GLU A 133 -15.04 -16.33 -35.46
N ASN A 134 -15.53 -15.84 -34.31
CA ASN A 134 -15.59 -16.64 -33.09
C ASN A 134 -16.66 -17.74 -33.15
N GLN A 135 -17.77 -17.50 -33.84
CA GLN A 135 -18.77 -18.52 -34.09
C GLN A 135 -18.22 -19.59 -35.05
N GLU A 136 -17.56 -19.21 -36.15
CA GLU A 136 -16.88 -20.15 -37.04
C GLU A 136 -15.80 -20.97 -36.31
N GLU A 137 -15.00 -20.37 -35.43
CA GLU A 137 -14.01 -21.11 -34.61
C GLU A 137 -14.69 -22.07 -33.64
N THR A 138 -15.79 -21.65 -33.01
CA THR A 138 -16.58 -22.51 -32.12
C THR A 138 -17.21 -23.68 -32.87
N GLU A 139 -17.74 -23.44 -34.08
CA GLU A 139 -18.28 -24.47 -34.96
C GLU A 139 -17.18 -25.46 -35.41
N LYS A 140 -15.97 -24.99 -35.73
CA LYS A 140 -14.82 -25.87 -36.03
C LYS A 140 -14.38 -26.68 -34.83
N VAL A 141 -14.38 -26.12 -33.62
CA VAL A 141 -14.08 -26.86 -32.38
C VAL A 141 -15.15 -27.94 -32.14
N ASN A 142 -16.42 -27.60 -32.31
CA ASN A 142 -17.51 -28.57 -32.19
C ASN A 142 -17.42 -29.67 -33.26
N GLU A 143 -17.11 -29.35 -34.52
CA GLU A 143 -16.88 -30.35 -35.57
C GLU A 143 -15.69 -31.27 -35.23
N ILE A 144 -14.60 -30.72 -34.66
CA ILE A 144 -13.46 -31.52 -34.17
C ILE A 144 -13.90 -32.43 -33.00
N THR A 145 -14.70 -31.94 -32.06
CA THR A 145 -15.26 -32.73 -30.96
C THR A 145 -16.23 -33.82 -31.45
N ASP A 146 -17.05 -33.52 -32.46
CA ASP A 146 -17.98 -34.46 -33.09
C ASP A 146 -17.24 -35.54 -33.91
N LEU A 147 -16.11 -35.19 -34.54
CA LEU A 147 -15.25 -36.15 -35.25
C LEU A 147 -14.42 -37.00 -34.27
N LEU A 148 -13.94 -36.42 -33.16
CA LEU A 148 -13.27 -37.15 -32.09
C LEU A 148 -14.24 -38.15 -31.43
N SER A 149 -15.46 -37.72 -31.10
CA SER A 149 -16.48 -38.59 -30.49
C SER A 149 -17.04 -39.63 -31.47
N GLN A 150 -17.14 -39.34 -32.77
CA GLN A 150 -17.44 -40.37 -33.79
C GLN A 150 -16.36 -41.46 -33.89
N ASN A 151 -15.13 -41.18 -33.46
CA ASN A 151 -14.04 -42.15 -33.41
C ASN A 151 -13.88 -42.81 -32.02
N MET A 152 -14.66 -42.42 -31.02
CA MET A 152 -14.78 -43.14 -29.75
C MET A 152 -15.77 -44.30 -29.94
N THR A 153 -15.27 -45.54 -29.87
CA THR A 153 -16.16 -46.71 -29.84
C THR A 153 -16.76 -46.87 -28.44
N PRO A 154 -17.96 -47.47 -28.30
CA PRO A 154 -18.55 -47.69 -26.98
C PRO A 154 -17.70 -48.60 -26.07
N GLU A 155 -16.80 -49.44 -26.62
CA GLU A 155 -15.80 -50.14 -25.81
C GLU A 155 -14.70 -49.21 -25.24
N LEU A 156 -14.22 -48.23 -26.02
CA LEU A 156 -13.20 -47.27 -25.55
C LEU A 156 -13.77 -46.29 -24.52
N ASP A 157 -15.03 -45.91 -24.69
CA ASP A 157 -15.75 -45.05 -23.74
C ASP A 157 -15.93 -45.76 -22.38
N ALA A 158 -16.28 -47.06 -22.40
CA ALA A 158 -16.37 -47.88 -21.20
C ALA A 158 -15.00 -48.12 -20.53
N GLU A 159 -13.93 -48.36 -21.31
CA GLU A 159 -12.57 -48.52 -20.77
C GLU A 159 -12.05 -47.23 -20.11
N ALA A 160 -12.39 -46.06 -20.69
CA ALA A 160 -12.06 -44.76 -20.10
C ALA A 160 -12.85 -44.47 -18.80
N GLU A 161 -14.13 -44.82 -18.73
CA GLU A 161 -14.93 -44.68 -17.51
C GLU A 161 -14.42 -45.62 -16.40
N GLU A 162 -14.03 -46.86 -16.74
CA GLU A 162 -13.40 -47.80 -15.79
C GLU A 162 -12.02 -47.31 -15.29
N GLU A 163 -11.21 -46.64 -16.14
CA GLU A 163 -9.96 -46.01 -15.72
C GLU A 163 -10.22 -44.79 -14.81
N TYR A 164 -11.24 -44.00 -15.11
CA TYR A 164 -11.63 -42.84 -14.31
C TYR A 164 -12.18 -43.23 -12.93
N GLU A 165 -13.05 -44.23 -12.84
CA GLU A 165 -13.52 -44.79 -11.55
C GLU A 165 -12.35 -45.32 -10.71
N ARG A 166 -11.37 -45.97 -11.35
CA ARG A 166 -10.16 -46.47 -10.67
C ARG A 166 -9.31 -45.34 -10.13
N MET A 167 -9.14 -44.25 -10.88
CA MET A 167 -8.41 -43.06 -10.46
C MET A 167 -9.08 -42.34 -9.28
N LEU A 168 -10.42 -42.30 -9.25
CA LEU A 168 -11.18 -41.80 -8.11
C LEU A 168 -10.98 -42.68 -6.87
N GLN A 169 -11.06 -44.01 -7.01
CA GLN A 169 -10.81 -44.96 -5.92
C GLN A 169 -9.36 -44.88 -5.41
N GLU A 170 -8.37 -44.62 -6.27
CA GLU A 170 -6.98 -44.43 -5.84
C GLU A 170 -6.76 -43.13 -5.06
N MET A 171 -7.46 -42.04 -5.41
CA MET A 171 -7.46 -40.81 -4.62
C MET A 171 -8.14 -41.01 -3.25
N GLU A 172 -9.30 -41.67 -3.21
CA GLU A 172 -10.07 -41.91 -1.97
C GLU A 172 -9.34 -42.87 -1.01
N ASN A 173 -8.70 -43.93 -1.53
CA ASN A 173 -7.87 -44.84 -0.74
C ASN A 173 -6.45 -44.29 -0.43
N GLY A 174 -6.04 -43.18 -1.07
CA GLY A 174 -4.74 -42.54 -0.87
C GLY A 174 -4.63 -41.80 0.47
N GLU A 175 -5.75 -41.33 1.02
CA GLU A 175 -5.78 -40.50 2.23
C GLU A 175 -5.56 -41.30 3.54
N GLU A 176 -5.83 -42.61 3.56
CA GLU A 176 -5.74 -43.43 4.79
C GLU A 176 -4.31 -43.69 5.29
N LYS A 177 -3.27 -43.41 4.50
CA LYS A 177 -1.87 -43.77 4.84
C LYS A 177 -1.05 -42.68 5.54
N GLN A 178 -1.60 -41.49 5.80
CA GLN A 178 -0.84 -40.38 6.41
C GLN A 178 -1.16 -40.10 7.90
N GLN A 179 -2.03 -40.88 8.54
CA GLN A 179 -2.34 -40.74 9.98
C GLN A 179 -1.69 -41.84 10.83
N ASN A 180 -0.36 -41.77 11.00
CA ASN A 180 0.36 -42.34 12.14
C ASN A 180 1.68 -41.57 12.35
N GLU A 181 1.62 -40.59 13.23
CA GLU A 181 2.73 -39.87 13.89
C GLU A 181 3.66 -40.84 14.69
N PRO A 182 4.88 -40.45 15.17
CA PRO A 182 5.18 -39.10 15.68
C PRO A 182 6.59 -38.49 15.49
N GLU A 183 6.62 -37.18 15.79
CA GLU A 183 7.65 -36.38 16.50
C GLU A 183 9.12 -36.33 16.05
N ALA A 184 9.57 -35.09 15.83
CA ALA A 184 10.81 -34.43 16.31
C ALA A 184 12.15 -35.20 16.26
N GLU A 185 13.23 -34.63 15.70
CA GLU A 185 13.97 -33.53 16.34
C GLU A 185 14.88 -32.77 15.33
N GLU A 186 15.37 -31.60 15.77
CA GLU A 186 16.73 -31.02 15.60
C GLU A 186 17.67 -31.48 14.45
N GLN A 187 18.54 -30.68 13.83
CA GLN A 187 18.98 -29.27 13.90
C GLN A 187 19.95 -29.04 12.71
N GLU A 188 20.33 -27.79 12.39
CA GLU A 188 21.55 -27.43 11.58
C GLU A 188 21.60 -27.94 10.10
N GLU A 189 22.36 -27.38 9.14
CA GLU A 189 23.26 -26.21 9.11
C GLU A 189 23.37 -25.62 7.66
N ALA A 190 24.03 -24.45 7.56
CA ALA A 190 24.83 -23.99 6.41
C ALA A 190 24.24 -23.74 4.98
N LYS A 191 24.13 -22.44 4.64
CA LYS A 191 24.52 -21.85 3.33
C LYS A 191 26.03 -22.12 3.03
N PRO A 192 26.66 -21.88 1.83
CA PRO A 192 26.26 -20.96 0.74
C PRO A 192 26.61 -21.53 -0.70
N GLU A 193 26.75 -20.82 -1.83
CA GLU A 193 26.45 -19.42 -2.23
C GLU A 193 25.87 -19.29 -3.69
N LYS A 194 26.57 -18.61 -4.61
CA LYS A 194 26.20 -18.30 -6.02
C LYS A 194 27.13 -19.03 -7.01
N VAL A 195 26.68 -19.19 -8.25
CA VAL A 195 27.58 -19.07 -9.42
C VAL A 195 26.94 -18.14 -10.45
N ALA A 196 27.60 -17.00 -10.67
CA ALA A 196 27.43 -16.20 -11.87
C ALA A 196 28.77 -16.21 -12.61
N VAL A 197 28.82 -16.78 -13.81
CA VAL A 197 29.90 -16.55 -14.77
C VAL A 197 29.28 -16.50 -16.17
N ALA A 198 29.54 -15.42 -16.89
CA ALA A 198 29.29 -15.31 -18.32
C ALA A 198 30.54 -15.70 -19.11
N ALA A 199 30.34 -16.23 -20.32
CA ALA A 199 31.33 -16.31 -21.39
C ALA A 199 30.60 -16.21 -22.73
#